data_AF-W4Q3M9-F1
#
_entry.id   AF-W4Q3M9-F1
#
_cell.length_a   1.000
_cell.length_b   1.000
_cell.length_c   1.000
_cell.angle_alpha   90.00
_cell.angle_beta   90.00
_cell.angle_gamma   90.00
#
_symmetry.space_group_name_H-M   'P 1'
#
loop_
_entity.id
_entity.type
_entity.pdbx_description
1 polymer ?
#
loop_
_entity_poly.entity_id
_entity_poly.type
_entity_poly.pdbx_seq_one_letter_code
_entity_poly.pdbx_strand_id
1 'polypeptide(L)' 'MSSDLKDQLMSWAMLYGEWIDWNVDRLLPDGLELEKKHNERGQLLTEKVKTELGTTYTVRFSPSSSAKSYAKAGLKL' A
#
# COMPACT_ATOMS: atom_id res chain seq x y z
N MET A 1 -13.66 2.09 15.77
CA MET A 1 -12.48 2.71 15.14
C MET A 1 -12.63 4.23 15.16
N SER A 2 -11.61 4.94 15.62
CA SER A 2 -11.57 6.41 15.74
C SER A 2 -11.69 7.11 14.38
N SER A 3 -12.13 8.38 14.37
CA SER A 3 -12.20 9.17 13.14
C SER A 3 -10.81 9.36 12.54
N ASP A 4 -9.82 9.70 13.37
CA ASP A 4 -8.44 9.92 12.95
C ASP A 4 -7.83 8.67 12.27
N LEU A 5 -8.04 7.47 12.82
CA LEU A 5 -7.54 6.25 12.19
C LEU A 5 -8.27 5.93 10.88
N LYS A 6 -9.58 6.23 10.79
CA LYS A 6 -10.33 6.12 9.51
C LYS A 6 -9.74 7.04 8.46
N ASP A 7 -9.46 8.30 8.82
CA ASP A 7 -8.91 9.29 7.88
C ASP A 7 -7.50 8.90 7.42
N GLN A 8 -6.66 8.39 8.31
CA GLN A 8 -5.34 7.85 7.97
C GLN A 8 -5.41 6.65 7.01
N LEU A 9 -6.35 5.73 7.22
CA LEU A 9 -6.58 4.58 6.35
C LEU A 9 -7.10 5.02 4.98
N MET A 10 -8.04 5.95 4.93
CA MET A 10 -8.55 6.51 3.67
C MET A 10 -7.44 7.22 2.89
N SER A 11 -6.64 8.05 3.56
CA SER A 11 -5.46 8.68 2.97
C SER A 11 -4.50 7.64 2.41
N TRP A 12 -4.13 6.62 3.18
CA TRP A 12 -3.24 5.55 2.71
C TRP A 12 -3.81 4.78 1.52
N ALA A 13 -5.11 4.49 1.51
CA ALA A 13 -5.77 3.79 0.40
C ALA A 13 -5.76 4.62 -0.89
N MET A 14 -5.92 5.94 -0.80
CA MET A 14 -5.86 6.85 -1.97
C MET A 14 -4.46 6.92 -2.61
N LEU A 15 -3.40 6.63 -1.86
CA LEU A 15 -2.01 6.62 -2.36
C LEU A 15 -1.63 5.29 -3.05
N TYR A 16 -2.55 4.32 -3.11
CA TYR A 16 -2.27 3.05 -3.77
C TYR A 16 -2.04 3.26 -5.28
N GLY A 17 -0.91 2.76 -5.78
CA GLY A 17 -0.56 2.88 -7.19
C GLY A 17 0.16 4.17 -7.56
N GLU A 18 0.54 5.02 -6.60
CA GLU A 18 1.40 6.20 -6.86
C GLU A 18 2.76 5.84 -7.46
N TRP A 19 3.17 4.57 -7.41
CA TRP A 19 4.36 4.06 -8.07
C TRP A 19 4.19 3.78 -9.57
N ILE A 20 3.00 4.01 -10.14
CA ILE A 20 2.66 3.75 -11.54
C ILE A 20 2.40 5.09 -12.25
N ASP A 21 3.06 5.30 -13.38
CA ASP A 21 2.67 6.31 -14.35
C ASP A 21 1.47 5.78 -15.16
N TRP A 22 0.29 6.20 -14.74
CA TRP A 22 -0.98 5.79 -15.35
C TRP A 22 -1.20 6.33 -16.77
N ASN A 23 -0.47 7.36 -17.19
CA ASN A 23 -0.64 7.89 -18.56
C ASN A 23 -0.03 6.96 -19.60
N VAL A 24 1.02 6.22 -19.24
CA VAL A 24 1.76 5.33 -20.13
C VAL A 24 1.76 3.87 -19.67
N ASP A 25 1.06 3.56 -18.59
CA ASP A 25 0.98 2.24 -17.95
C ASP A 25 2.37 1.64 -17.65
N ARG A 26 3.23 2.44 -17.01
CA ARG A 26 4.60 2.03 -16.66
C ARG A 26 4.91 2.28 -15.20
N LEU A 27 5.86 1.52 -14.68
CA LEU A 27 6.42 1.79 -13.37
C LEU A 27 7.23 3.10 -13.40
N LEU A 28 7.07 3.93 -12.37
CA LEU A 28 7.97 5.06 -12.14
C LEU A 28 9.40 4.59 -11.85
N PRO A 29 10.43 5.42 -12.10
CA PRO A 29 11.83 5.04 -11.84
C PRO A 29 12.11 4.57 -10.41
N ASP A 30 11.44 5.15 -9.42
CA ASP A 30 11.52 4.81 -7.99
C ASP A 30 10.32 3.98 -7.50
N GLY A 31 9.52 3.41 -8.42
CA GLY A 31 8.26 2.77 -8.10
C GLY A 31 8.35 1.59 -7.12
N LEU A 32 9.47 0.84 -7.14
CA LEU A 32 9.71 -0.23 -6.16
C LEU A 32 9.84 0.32 -4.72
N GLU A 33 10.50 1.47 -4.56
CA GLU A 33 10.69 2.11 -3.26
C GLU A 33 9.40 2.80 -2.79
N LEU A 34 8.64 3.40 -3.71
CA LEU A 34 7.31 3.97 -3.43
C LEU A 34 6.32 2.89 -2.95
N GLU A 35 6.23 1.73 -3.63
CA GLU A 35 5.40 0.60 -3.17
C GLU A 35 5.85 0.08 -1.80
N LYS A 36 7.17 0.01 -1.55
CA LYS A 36 7.71 -0.41 -0.26
C LYS A 36 7.26 0.53 0.86
N LYS A 37 7.38 1.85 0.70
CA LYS A 37 6.93 2.83 1.70
C LYS A 37 5.43 2.79 1.93
N HIS A 38 4.64 2.59 0.86
CA HIS A 38 3.20 2.39 0.97
C HIS A 38 2.86 1.16 1.83
N ASN A 39 3.55 0.05 1.58
CA ASN A 39 3.37 -1.19 2.34
C ASN A 39 3.77 -1.05 3.82
N GLU A 40 4.90 -0.40 4.11
CA GLU A 40 5.35 -0.13 5.49
C GLU A 40 4.31 0.70 6.27
N ARG A 41 3.74 1.73 5.63
CA ARG A 41 2.66 2.52 6.23
C ARG A 41 1.39 1.68 6.45
N GLY A 42 1.01 0.83 5.50
CA GLY A 42 -0.14 -0.08 5.62
C GLY A 42 0.02 -1.07 6.78
N GLN A 43 1.23 -1.60 6.99
CA GLN A 43 1.54 -2.47 8.13
C GLN A 43 1.39 -1.72 9.46
N LEU A 44 1.93 -0.50 9.57
CA LEU A 44 1.78 0.33 10.78
C LEU A 44 0.31 0.63 11.10
N LEU A 45 -0.48 1.01 10.10
CA LEU A 45 -1.92 1.27 10.27
C LEU A 45 -2.67 0.01 10.70
N THR A 46 -2.28 -1.16 10.19
CA THR A 46 -2.88 -2.45 10.58
C THR A 46 -2.69 -2.71 12.09
N GLU A 47 -1.51 -2.42 12.66
CA GLU A 47 -1.29 -2.58 14.11
C GLU A 47 -2.14 -1.61 14.95
N LYS A 48 -2.38 -0.39 14.46
CA LYS A 48 -3.32 0.55 15.10
C LYS A 48 -4.76 0.00 15.06
N VAL A 49 -5.18 -0.55 13.93
CA VAL A 49 -6.52 -1.16 13.79
C VAL A 49 -6.69 -2.35 14.73
N LYS A 50 -5.69 -3.23 14.84
CA LYS A 50 -5.71 -4.34 15.81
C LYS A 50 -5.88 -3.85 17.24
N THR A 51 -5.17 -2.79 17.61
CA THR A 51 -5.28 -2.19 18.94
C THR A 51 -6.70 -1.68 19.22
N GLU A 52 -7.31 -0.96 18.28
CA GLU A 52 -8.65 -0.39 18.47
C GLU A 52 -9.79 -1.42 18.39
N LEU A 53 -9.63 -2.49 17.60
CA LEU A 53 -10.63 -3.55 17.46
C LEU A 53 -10.50 -4.65 18.52
N GLY A 54 -9.39 -4.67 19.25
CA GLY A 54 -9.10 -5.68 20.26
C GLY A 54 -8.99 -7.09 19.66
N THR A 55 -9.31 -8.10 20.46
CA THR A 55 -9.18 -9.51 20.07
C THR A 55 -10.44 -10.09 19.40
N THR A 56 -11.52 -9.32 19.33
CA THR A 56 -12.79 -9.75 18.74
C THR A 56 -12.67 -10.03 17.24
N TYR A 57 -11.77 -9.30 16.55
CA TYR A 57 -11.57 -9.41 15.11
C TYR A 57 -10.15 -9.84 14.79
N THR A 58 -10.01 -10.75 13.83
CA THR A 58 -8.70 -11.05 13.23
C THR A 58 -8.44 -10.08 12.10
N VAL A 59 -7.43 -9.22 12.26
CA VAL A 59 -7.02 -8.23 11.25
C VAL A 59 -5.67 -8.65 10.67
N ARG A 60 -5.56 -8.69 9.34
CA ARG A 60 -4.33 -9.02 8.62
C ARG A 60 -4.02 -7.95 7.57
N PHE A 61 -2.73 -7.66 7.43
CA PHE A 61 -2.22 -6.81 6.36
C PHE A 61 -1.88 -7.68 5.15
N SER A 62 -2.18 -7.19 3.94
CA SER A 62 -1.74 -7.78 2.68
C SER A 62 -0.94 -6.73 1.91
N PRO A 63 0.38 -6.89 1.74
CA PRO A 63 1.19 -5.94 0.98
C PRO A 63 0.88 -6.01 -0.52
N SER A 64 1.04 -4.88 -1.20
CA SER A 64 1.09 -4.84 -2.66
C SER A 64 2.38 -5.47 -3.18
N SER A 65 2.29 -6.09 -4.36
CA SER A 65 3.44 -6.59 -5.13
C SER A 65 3.36 -6.18 -6.61
N SER A 66 2.52 -5.20 -6.93
CA SER A 66 2.25 -4.75 -8.29
C SER A 66 3.48 -4.10 -8.94
N ALA A 67 4.29 -3.34 -8.19
CA ALA A 67 5.49 -2.73 -8.75
C ALA A 67 6.47 -3.77 -9.30
N LYS A 68 6.60 -4.92 -8.60
CA LYS A 68 7.39 -6.06 -9.08
C LYS A 68 6.84 -6.67 -10.37
N SER A 69 5.52 -6.70 -10.53
CA SER A 69 4.88 -7.20 -11.76
C SER A 69 5.18 -6.28 -12.95
N TYR A 70 5.05 -4.96 -12.78
CA TYR A 70 5.41 -3.98 -13.81
C TYR A 70 6.89 -4.02 -14.16
N ALA A 71 7.78 -4.10 -13.15
CA ALA A 71 9.22 -4.23 -13.38
C ALA A 71 9.56 -5.46 -14.22
N LYS A 72 8.90 -6.61 -13.99
CA LYS A 72 9.07 -7.83 -14.80
C LYS A 72 8.49 -7.71 -16.20
N ALA A 73 7.36 -7.04 -16.37
CA ALA A 73 6.76 -6.82 -17.69
C ALA A 73 7.66 -5.97 -18.60
N GLY A 74 8.33 -4.96 -18.03
CA GLY A 74 9.31 -4.12 -18.75
C GLY A 74 10.64 -4.80 -19.09
N LEU A 75 10.95 -5.96 -18.50
CA LEU A 75 12.17 -6.74 -18.78
C LEU A 75 12.03 -7.67 -19.99
N LYS A 76 10.86 -7.75 -20.63
CA LYS A 76 10.70 -8.44 -21.92
C LYS A 76 11.26 -7.56 -23.04
N LEU A 77 12.58 -7.60 -23.22
CA LEU A 77 13.28 -7.17 -24.44
C LEU A 77 14.05 -8.37 -25.00
#